data_AF-A0A7K3HFZ1-F1
#
_entry.id   AF-A0A7K3HFZ1-F1
#
_cell.length_a   1.000
_cell.length_b   1.000
_cell.length_c   1.000
_cell.angle_alpha   90.00
_cell.angle_beta   90.00
_cell.angle_gamma   90.00
#
_symmetry.space_group_name_H-M   'P 1'
#
loop_
_entity.id
_entity.type
_entity.pdbx_description
1 polymer ?
#
loop_
_entity_poly.entity_id
_entity_poly.type
_entity_poly.pdbx_seq_one_letter_code
_entity_poly.pdbx_strand_id
1 'polypeptide(L)'
;MATAGTGTSTDDGTATGTAAPAERPFRRALVISLLNPKAILFFVSFFVQFVDPGYAHPALSFLLLGTFCTLFSFLYLTTLILGGSRIAERFRSRSRLSAGVTSAAGALFLGFAVKLSLSSAAG
;
A
#
# COMPACT_ATOMS: atom_id res chain seq x y z
N MET A 1 55.90 -26.96 3.03
CA MET A 1 55.47 -26.57 4.38
C MET A 1 55.86 -25.10 4.55
N ALA A 2 55.00 -24.09 4.60
CA ALA A 2 53.55 -24.00 4.55
C ALA A 2 53.19 -22.60 4.01
N THR A 3 52.18 -22.54 3.13
CA THR A 3 51.48 -21.32 2.72
C THR A 3 50.39 -21.04 3.75
N ALA A 4 50.46 -19.91 4.46
CA ALA A 4 49.37 -19.32 5.24
C ALA A 4 49.88 -17.95 5.79
N GLY A 5 49.12 -16.87 5.85
CA GLY A 5 47.71 -16.71 5.59
C GLY A 5 47.39 -15.23 5.44
N THR A 6 46.37 -14.99 4.63
CA THR A 6 45.67 -13.75 4.39
C THR A 6 45.22 -13.14 5.72
N GLY A 7 45.81 -12.01 6.10
CA GLY A 7 45.33 -11.18 7.20
C GLY A 7 44.07 -10.43 6.79
N THR A 8 42.93 -11.09 6.89
CA THR A 8 41.61 -10.46 6.92
C THR A 8 41.52 -9.59 8.17
N SER A 9 41.78 -8.29 8.02
CA SER A 9 41.36 -7.33 9.04
C SER A 9 39.87 -7.09 8.85
N THR A 10 39.11 -7.75 9.71
CA THR A 10 37.74 -7.43 10.09
C THR A 10 37.58 -5.91 10.22
N ASP A 11 36.98 -5.28 9.22
CA ASP A 11 36.28 -4.01 9.43
C ASP A 11 34.84 -4.37 9.74
N ASP A 12 34.58 -4.55 11.04
CA ASP A 12 33.25 -4.53 11.64
C ASP A 12 32.69 -3.10 11.47
N GLY A 13 32.30 -2.81 10.23
CA GLY A 13 31.56 -1.62 9.85
C GLY A 13 30.13 -1.73 10.37
N THR A 14 29.99 -1.34 11.62
CA THR A 14 28.77 -1.22 12.41
C THR A 14 27.62 -0.69 11.53
N ALA A 15 26.67 -1.58 11.18
CA ALA A 15 25.41 -1.19 10.58
C ALA A 15 24.64 -0.34 11.60
N THR A 16 24.98 0.94 11.65
CA THR A 16 24.27 1.96 12.41
C THR A 16 22.97 2.20 11.67
N GLY A 17 22.02 1.28 11.86
CA GLY A 17 20.64 1.51 11.52
C GLY A 17 20.15 2.66 12.37
N THR A 18 20.38 3.89 11.92
CA THR A 18 19.66 5.07 12.40
C THR A 18 18.20 4.72 12.22
N ALA A 19 17.55 4.30 13.31
CA ALA A 19 16.13 4.06 13.33
C ALA A 19 15.48 5.34 12.82
N ALA A 20 15.00 5.31 11.57
CA ALA A 20 14.29 6.43 10.98
C ALA A 20 13.23 6.86 11.99
N PRO A 21 13.06 8.17 12.25
CA PRO A 21 12.09 8.64 13.24
C PRO A 21 10.77 7.96 12.93
N ALA A 22 10.15 7.31 13.93
CA ALA A 22 8.96 6.49 13.76
C ALA A 22 7.91 7.24 12.94
N GLU A 23 7.98 7.07 11.63
CA GLU A 23 7.31 7.94 10.70
C GLU A 23 5.89 7.45 10.74
N ARG A 24 5.02 8.17 11.47
CA ARG A 24 3.62 7.79 11.68
C ARG A 24 2.95 7.79 10.30
N PRO A 25 2.86 6.63 9.61
CA PRO A 25 2.55 6.62 8.20
C PRO A 25 1.09 6.99 8.01
N PHE A 26 0.25 6.64 8.99
CA PHE A 26 -1.13 7.12 9.11
C PHE A 26 -1.22 8.65 9.20
N ARG A 27 -0.41 9.30 10.04
CA ARG A 27 -0.44 10.77 10.18
C ARG A 27 0.01 11.44 8.89
N ARG A 28 1.04 10.92 8.24
CA ARG A 28 1.50 11.42 6.94
C ARG A 28 0.44 11.23 5.86
N ALA A 29 -0.15 10.05 5.75
CA ALA A 29 -1.25 9.77 4.82
C ALA A 29 -2.47 10.65 5.09
N LEU A 30 -2.83 10.84 6.36
CA LEU A 30 -3.92 11.70 6.79
C LEU A 30 -3.63 13.16 6.41
N VAL A 31 -2.46 13.68 6.76
CA VAL A 31 -2.05 15.05 6.40
C VAL A 31 -2.02 15.23 4.89
N ILE A 32 -1.45 14.31 4.12
CA ILE A 32 -1.42 14.40 2.64
C ILE A 32 -2.84 14.36 2.06
N SER A 33 -3.72 13.50 2.59
CA SER A 33 -5.10 13.39 2.11
C SER A 33 -5.92 14.63 2.46
N LEU A 34 -5.74 15.21 3.65
CA LEU A 34 -6.39 16.46 4.08
C LEU A 34 -5.82 17.69 3.36
N LEU A 35 -4.52 17.71 3.07
CA LEU A 35 -3.88 18.79 2.31
C LEU A 35 -4.12 18.67 0.80
N ASN A 36 -4.83 17.64 0.32
CA ASN A 36 -5.22 17.52 -1.07
C ASN A 36 -6.59 18.18 -1.30
N PRO A 37 -6.65 19.45 -1.75
CA PRO A 37 -7.93 20.14 -1.92
C PRO A 37 -8.82 19.48 -2.96
N LYS A 38 -8.22 18.80 -3.97
CA LYS A 38 -8.96 18.10 -5.02
C LYS A 38 -9.75 16.91 -4.46
N ALA A 39 -9.16 16.12 -3.56
CA ALA A 39 -9.83 15.02 -2.88
C ALA A 39 -10.99 15.51 -2.01
N ILE A 40 -10.79 16.60 -1.25
CA ILE A 40 -11.84 17.20 -0.43
C ILE A 40 -12.99 17.71 -1.30
N LEU A 41 -12.69 18.47 -2.36
CA LEU A 41 -13.72 19.00 -3.26
C LEU A 41 -14.50 17.90 -3.97
N PHE A 42 -13.82 16.81 -4.37
CA PHE A 42 -14.48 15.64 -4.94
C PHE A 42 -15.42 14.98 -3.91
N PHE A 43 -14.94 14.77 -2.68
CA PHE A 43 -15.71 14.18 -1.60
C PHE A 43 -16.94 15.03 -1.22
N VAL A 44 -16.75 16.34 -1.05
CA VAL A 44 -17.85 17.28 -0.77
C VAL A 44 -18.83 17.35 -1.93
N SER A 45 -18.37 17.37 -3.19
CA SER A 45 -19.26 17.38 -4.36
C SER A 45 -20.09 16.11 -4.45
N PHE A 46 -19.47 14.94 -4.21
CA PHE A 46 -20.21 13.68 -4.14
C PHE A 46 -21.24 13.71 -3.00
N PHE A 47 -20.92 14.32 -1.86
CA PHE A 47 -21.84 14.37 -0.72
C PHE A 47 -22.99 15.35 -0.91
N VAL A 48 -22.72 16.57 -1.38
CA VAL A 48 -23.75 17.58 -1.68
C VAL A 48 -24.77 17.06 -2.69
N GLN A 49 -24.37 16.19 -3.62
CA GLN A 49 -25.29 15.55 -4.57
C GLN A 49 -26.37 14.68 -3.89
N PHE A 50 -26.11 14.15 -2.69
CA PHE A 50 -27.08 13.33 -1.94
C PHE A 50 -27.77 14.10 -0.81
N VAL A 51 -27.37 15.35 -0.54
CA VAL A 51 -27.97 16.18 0.51
C VAL A 51 -28.98 17.14 -0.12
N ASP A 52 -30.24 17.03 0.29
CA ASP A 52 -31.27 17.99 -0.11
C ASP A 52 -30.98 19.36 0.53
N PRO A 53 -30.75 20.43 -0.27
CA PRO A 53 -30.47 21.77 0.24
C PRO A 53 -31.67 22.42 0.93
N GLY A 54 -32.89 21.88 0.78
CA GLY A 54 -34.11 22.36 1.44
C GLY A 54 -34.33 21.82 2.85
N TYR A 55 -33.45 20.94 3.35
CA TYR A 55 -33.59 20.36 4.69
C TYR A 55 -33.11 21.32 5.78
N ALA A 56 -33.87 21.44 6.86
CA ALA A 56 -33.59 22.39 7.95
C ALA A 56 -32.24 22.16 8.68
N HIS A 57 -31.65 20.96 8.56
CA HIS A 57 -30.42 20.58 9.25
C HIS A 57 -29.43 19.85 8.30
N PRO A 58 -28.77 20.57 7.36
CA PRO A 58 -27.84 19.95 6.40
C PRO A 58 -26.65 19.25 7.07
N ALA A 59 -26.23 19.71 8.25
CA ALA A 59 -25.16 19.09 9.04
C ALA A 59 -25.47 17.63 9.45
N LEU A 60 -26.74 17.30 9.72
CA LEU A 60 -27.13 15.93 10.05
C LEU A 60 -27.00 15.00 8.84
N SER A 61 -27.33 15.47 7.64
CA SER A 61 -27.17 14.72 6.40
C SER A 61 -25.70 14.42 6.11
N PHE A 62 -24.80 15.39 6.31
CA PHE A 62 -23.35 15.17 6.22
C PHE A 62 -22.84 14.19 7.28
N LEU A 63 -23.33 14.26 8.52
CA LEU A 63 -22.94 13.35 9.59
C LEU A 63 -23.37 11.91 9.30
N LEU A 64 -24.60 11.70 8.84
CA LEU A 64 -25.11 10.39 8.43
C LEU A 64 -24.28 9.85 7.25
N LEU A 65 -24.06 10.64 6.22
CA LEU A 65 -23.33 10.23 5.02
C LEU A 65 -21.85 9.91 5.33
N GLY A 66 -21.21 10.72 6.18
CA GLY A 66 -19.85 10.46 6.69
C GLY A 66 -19.79 9.19 7.55
N THR A 67 -20.82 8.92 8.34
CA THR A 67 -20.93 7.69 9.15
C THR A 67 -21.06 6.47 8.24
N PHE A 68 -21.92 6.50 7.23
CA PHE A 68 -22.02 5.42 6.25
C PHE A 68 -20.69 5.21 5.51
N CYS A 69 -20.04 6.28 5.04
CA CYS A 69 -18.74 6.19 4.37
C CYS A 69 -17.67 5.53 5.26
N THR A 70 -17.63 5.89 6.54
CA THR A 70 -16.73 5.29 7.53
C THR A 70 -17.06 3.83 7.76
N LEU A 71 -18.35 3.49 7.91
CA LEU A 71 -18.80 2.12 8.14
C LEU A 71 -18.47 1.20 6.96
N PHE A 72 -18.74 1.64 5.72
CA PHE A 72 -18.39 0.90 4.52
C PHE A 72 -16.88 0.73 4.38
N SER A 73 -16.11 1.78 4.65
CA SER A 73 -14.63 1.72 4.61
C SER A 73 -14.09 0.75 5.64
N PHE A 74 -14.61 0.78 6.86
CA PHE A 74 -14.23 -0.13 7.94
C PHE A 74 -14.60 -1.57 7.60
N LEU A 75 -15.82 -1.81 7.13
CA LEU A 75 -16.29 -3.14 6.75
C LEU A 75 -15.49 -3.71 5.57
N TYR A 76 -15.23 -2.88 4.55
CA TYR A 76 -14.40 -3.24 3.41
C TYR A 76 -12.98 -3.61 3.86
N LEU A 77 -12.32 -2.75 4.64
CA LEU A 77 -10.96 -2.98 5.10
C LEU A 77 -10.88 -4.21 6.01
N THR A 78 -11.85 -4.40 6.90
CA THR A 78 -11.94 -5.59 7.77
C THR A 78 -12.12 -6.85 6.94
N THR A 79 -13.00 -6.82 5.93
CA THR A 79 -13.21 -7.93 5.00
C THR A 79 -11.95 -8.23 4.19
N LEU A 80 -11.23 -7.19 3.75
CA LEU A 80 -9.98 -7.32 3.03
C LEU A 80 -8.87 -7.88 3.90
N ILE A 81 -8.74 -7.43 5.15
CA ILE A 81 -7.73 -7.93 6.10
C ILE A 81 -8.03 -9.36 6.49
N LEU A 82 -9.26 -9.67 6.91
CA LEU A 82 -9.63 -11.02 7.35
C LEU A 82 -9.68 -12.01 6.17
N GLY A 83 -10.25 -11.59 5.04
CA GLY A 83 -10.30 -12.40 3.82
C GLY A 83 -8.89 -12.59 3.26
N GLY A 84 -8.13 -11.51 3.15
CA GLY A 84 -6.74 -11.53 2.70
C GLY A 84 -5.84 -12.35 3.61
N SER A 85 -5.97 -12.25 4.93
CA SER A 85 -5.19 -13.07 5.88
C SER A 85 -5.56 -14.54 5.78
N ARG A 86 -6.84 -14.89 5.70
CA ARG A 86 -7.31 -16.28 5.52
C ARG A 86 -6.83 -16.88 4.20
N ILE A 87 -6.89 -16.10 3.12
CA ILE A 87 -6.36 -16.51 1.80
C ILE A 87 -4.85 -16.67 1.89
N ALA A 88 -4.14 -15.68 2.45
CA ALA A 88 -2.68 -15.70 2.60
C ALA A 88 -2.19 -16.84 3.50
N GLU A 89 -2.90 -17.16 4.59
CA GLU A 89 -2.60 -18.30 5.46
C GLU A 89 -2.80 -19.62 4.73
N ARG A 90 -3.88 -19.78 3.96
CA ARG A 90 -4.06 -20.96 3.08
C ARG A 90 -2.99 -21.03 1.99
N PHE A 91 -2.58 -19.89 1.46
CA PHE A 91 -1.51 -19.80 0.46
C PHE A 91 -0.13 -20.12 1.06
N ARG A 92 0.08 -19.74 2.33
CA ARG A 92 1.31 -20.01 3.08
C ARG A 92 1.38 -21.47 3.54
N SER A 93 0.24 -22.09 3.90
CA SER A 93 0.19 -23.54 4.16
C SER A 93 0.48 -24.36 2.89
N ARG A 94 0.11 -23.82 1.70
CA ARG A 94 0.54 -24.32 0.39
C ARG A 94 1.66 -23.46 -0.20
N SER A 95 2.78 -23.32 0.50
CA SER A 95 3.99 -22.55 0.11
C SER A 95 4.33 -22.59 -1.41
N ARG A 96 4.11 -23.72 -2.08
CA ARG A 96 4.32 -23.91 -3.53
C ARG A 96 3.43 -23.01 -4.42
N LEU A 97 2.20 -22.70 -3.99
CA LEU A 97 1.27 -21.83 -4.72
C LEU A 97 1.65 -20.35 -4.56
N SER A 98 2.11 -19.96 -3.37
CA SER A 98 2.72 -18.65 -3.10
C SER A 98 3.99 -18.40 -3.92
N ALA A 99 4.86 -19.41 -4.01
CA ALA A 99 6.01 -19.37 -4.90
C ALA A 99 5.57 -19.27 -6.37
N GLY A 100 4.52 -20.01 -6.79
CA GLY A 100 4.00 -19.98 -8.15
C GLY A 100 3.50 -18.61 -8.60
N VAL A 101 2.67 -17.93 -7.78
CA VAL A 101 2.16 -16.59 -8.13
C VAL A 101 3.26 -15.53 -8.11
N THR A 102 4.21 -15.62 -7.17
CA THR A 102 5.36 -14.70 -7.13
C THR A 102 6.26 -14.89 -8.35
N SER A 103 6.56 -16.14 -8.73
CA SER A 103 7.32 -16.44 -9.93
C SER A 103 6.59 -16.04 -11.21
N ALA A 104 5.27 -16.20 -11.28
CA ALA A 104 4.47 -15.75 -12.43
C ALA A 104 4.48 -14.21 -12.57
N ALA A 105 4.32 -13.49 -11.46
CA ALA A 105 4.42 -12.02 -11.46
C ALA A 105 5.84 -11.57 -11.88
N GLY A 106 6.88 -12.22 -11.35
CA GLY A 106 8.26 -11.97 -11.75
C GLY A 106 8.52 -12.25 -13.23
N ALA A 107 7.99 -13.35 -13.77
CA ALA A 107 8.09 -13.69 -15.19
C ALA A 107 7.37 -12.68 -16.08
N LEU A 108 6.19 -12.20 -15.66
CA LEU A 108 5.47 -11.14 -16.37
C LEU A 108 6.26 -9.83 -16.36
N PHE A 109 6.80 -9.41 -15.22
CA PHE A 109 7.64 -8.21 -15.14
C PHE A 109 8.91 -8.34 -15.99
N LEU A 110 9.56 -9.50 -15.96
CA LEU A 110 10.74 -9.75 -16.79
C LEU A 110 10.39 -9.73 -18.28
N GLY A 111 9.25 -10.33 -18.65
CA GLY A 111 8.71 -10.27 -20.01
C GLY A 111 8.40 -8.84 -20.44
N PHE A 112 7.78 -8.04 -19.58
CA PHE A 112 7.56 -6.62 -19.83
C PHE A 112 8.86 -5.83 -19.97
N ALA A 113 9.86 -6.09 -19.12
CA ALA A 113 11.16 -5.44 -19.19
C ALA A 113 11.89 -5.77 -20.51
N VAL A 114 11.88 -7.04 -20.92
CA VAL A 114 12.43 -7.46 -22.23
C VAL A 114 11.67 -6.80 -23.37
N LYS A 115 10.34 -6.82 -23.34
CA LYS A 115 9.50 -6.19 -24.38
C LYS A 115 9.70 -4.68 -24.45
N LEU A 116 9.89 -4.03 -23.29
CA LEU A 116 10.20 -2.60 -23.21
C LEU A 116 11.61 -2.31 -23.73
N SER A 117 12.61 -3.13 -23.37
CA SER A 117 13.98 -2.97 -23.86
C SER A 117 14.05 -3.16 -25.37
N LEU A 118 13.36 -4.16 -25.92
CA LEU A 118 13.31 -4.40 -27.36
C LEU A 118 12.52 -3.29 -28.08
N SER A 119 11.42 -2.81 -27.50
CA SER A 119 10.63 -1.71 -28.07
C SER A 119 11.33 -0.36 -27.96
N SER A 120 12.13 -0.13 -26.92
CA SER A 120 12.90 1.10 -26.71
C SER A 120 14.20 1.11 -27.51
N ALA A 121 14.72 -0.05 -27.93
CA ALA A 121 15.88 -0.17 -28.81
C ALA A 121 15.53 -0.10 -30.31
N ALA A 122 14.24 -0.04 -30.65
CA ALA A 122 13.72 0.07 -32.02
C ALA A 122 13.24 1.49 -32.40
N GLY A 123 13.56 2.49 -31.56
CA GLY A 123 13.35 3.93 -31.84
C GLY A 123 14.67 4.69 -31.73
#